data_AF-A0A7W2RI83-F1
#
_entry.id   AF-A0A7W2RI83-F1
#
_cell.length_a   1.000
_cell.length_b   1.000
_cell.length_c   1.000
_cell.angle_alpha   90.00
_cell.angle_beta   90.00
_cell.angle_gamma   90.00
#
_symmetry.space_group_name_H-M   'P 1'
#
loop_
_entity.id
_entity.type
_entity.pdbx_description
1 polymer ?
#
loop_
_entity_poly.entity_id
_entity_poly.type
_entity_poly.pdbx_seq_one_letter_code
_entity_poly.pdbx_strand_id
1 'polypeptide(L)'
;MLRVTSTGSKSFSITKKIDDKYVQVTLGRLPANSIEQARKKARENILLMENGVNPIEKKREELIQYLSTTDLFEQYEENFQARIKVGERRENH
;
A
#
# COMPACT_ATOMS: atom_id res chain seq x y z
N MET A 1 1.63 17.40 -0.93
CA MET A 1 0.39 17.94 -1.54
C MET A 1 -0.84 17.26 -0.94
N LEU A 2 -1.98 17.95 -0.91
CA LEU A 2 -3.29 17.37 -0.57
C LEU A 2 -4.06 17.10 -1.87
N ARG A 3 -4.45 15.85 -2.11
CA ARG A 3 -5.25 15.44 -3.26
C ARG A 3 -6.67 15.13 -2.81
N VAL A 4 -7.65 15.71 -3.50
CA VAL A 4 -9.08 15.43 -3.30
C VAL A 4 -9.60 14.71 -4.54
N THR A 5 -10.23 13.55 -4.37
CA THR A 5 -10.90 12.85 -5.48
C THR A 5 -12.30 13.43 -5.71
N SER A 6 -12.89 13.20 -6.88
CA SER A 6 -14.29 13.57 -7.18
C SER A 6 -15.28 13.01 -6.17
N THR A 7 -14.97 11.87 -5.56
CA THR A 7 -15.73 11.21 -4.48
C THR A 7 -15.55 11.86 -3.10
N GLY A 8 -14.83 12.99 -3.00
CA GLY A 8 -14.60 13.72 -1.74
C GLY A 8 -13.49 13.14 -0.85
N SER A 9 -12.76 12.12 -1.32
CA SER A 9 -11.68 11.50 -0.53
C SER A 9 -10.45 12.39 -0.51
N LYS A 10 -10.00 12.79 0.68
CA LYS A 10 -8.82 13.64 0.88
C LYS A 10 -7.60 12.80 1.27
N SER A 11 -6.52 12.90 0.51
CA SER A 11 -5.30 12.12 0.70
C SER A 11 -4.04 12.99 0.63
N PHE A 12 -3.07 12.68 1.47
CA PHE A 12 -1.76 13.32 1.43
C PHE A 12 -0.83 12.51 0.54
N SER A 13 -0.12 13.20 -0.34
CA SER A 13 0.89 12.57 -1.20
C SER A 13 2.11 13.45 -1.39
N ILE A 14 3.22 12.80 -1.75
CA ILE A 14 4.48 13.43 -2.15
C ILE A 14 4.86 12.89 -3.53
N THR A 15 5.48 13.73 -4.34
CA THR A 15 6.02 13.34 -5.65
C THR A 15 7.45 13.82 -5.71
N LYS A 16 8.38 12.93 -6.06
CA LYS A 16 9.80 13.25 -6.26
C LYS A 16 10.33 12.48 -7.46
N LYS A 17 11.33 13.05 -8.11
CA LYS A 17 12.05 12.40 -9.20
C LYS A 17 13.22 11.60 -8.64
N ILE A 18 13.30 10.31 -8.96
CA ILE A 18 14.36 9.36 -8.57
C ILE A 18 14.74 8.63 -9.85
N ASP A 19 16.03 8.58 -10.20
CA ASP A 19 16.55 7.88 -11.38
C ASP A 19 15.73 8.12 -12.66
N ASP A 20 15.49 9.40 -12.92
CA ASP A 20 14.72 9.92 -14.06
C ASP A 20 13.21 9.60 -14.06
N LYS A 21 12.71 8.86 -13.07
CA LYS A 21 11.29 8.53 -12.92
C LYS A 21 10.60 9.37 -11.85
N TYR A 22 9.39 9.85 -12.14
CA TYR A 22 8.55 10.50 -11.14
C TYR A 22 7.86 9.45 -10.27
N VAL A 23 8.22 9.40 -8.99
CA VAL A 23 7.62 8.50 -8.00
C VAL A 23 6.67 9.29 -7.12
N GLN A 24 5.41 8.87 -7.09
CA GLN A 24 4.38 9.43 -6.20
C GLN A 24 4.06 8.45 -5.07
N VAL A 25 4.13 8.92 -3.83
CA VAL A 25 3.79 8.14 -2.64
C VAL A 25 2.62 8.76 -1.91
N THR A 26 1.62 7.95 -1.59
CA THR A 26 0.48 8.33 -0.75
C THR A 26 0.81 8.05 0.72
N LEU A 27 0.71 9.08 1.54
CA LEU A 27 1.10 9.08 2.96
C LEU A 27 -0.08 8.75 3.89
N GLY A 28 -1.31 8.85 3.39
CA GLY A 28 -2.52 8.50 4.12
C GLY A 28 -3.75 9.28 3.66
N ARG A 29 -4.93 8.80 4.06
CA ARG A 29 -6.23 9.44 3.85
C ARG A 29 -6.72 10.10 5.14
N LEU A 30 -7.37 11.25 5.03
CA LEU A 30 -8.08 11.91 6.13
C LEU A 30 -9.48 11.26 6.30
N PRO A 31 -10.00 11.05 7.53
CA PRO A 31 -9.47 11.42 8.85
C PRO A 31 -8.51 10.40 9.49
N ALA A 32 -8.35 9.22 8.87
CA ALA A 32 -7.60 8.11 9.45
C ALA A 32 -6.11 8.43 9.73
N ASN A 33 -5.50 9.36 8.99
CA ASN A 33 -4.17 9.91 9.31
C ASN A 33 -4.29 11.38 9.69
N SER A 34 -3.77 11.72 10.88
CA SER A 34 -3.57 13.10 11.28
C SER A 34 -2.58 13.81 10.33
N ILE A 35 -2.76 15.13 10.17
CA ILE A 35 -1.86 15.98 9.38
C ILE A 35 -0.41 15.87 9.87
N GLU A 36 -0.21 15.79 11.19
CA GLU A 36 1.12 15.69 11.78
C GLU A 36 1.80 14.36 11.43
N GLN A 37 1.05 13.25 11.50
CA GLN A 37 1.55 11.93 11.10
C GLN A 37 1.88 11.91 9.60
N ALA A 38 1.04 12.53 8.76
CA ALA A 38 1.32 12.66 7.34
C ALA A 38 2.60 13.47 7.08
N ARG A 39 2.83 14.56 7.83
CA ARG A 39 4.08 15.35 7.75
C ARG A 39 5.30 14.55 8.19
N LYS A 40 5.20 13.78 9.28
CA LYS A 40 6.28 12.92 9.75
C LYS A 40 6.65 11.88 8.68
N LYS A 41 5.65 11.14 8.18
CA LYS A 41 5.83 10.17 7.09
C LYS A 41 6.40 10.80 5.84
N ALA A 42 5.98 12.03 5.49
CA ALA A 42 6.52 12.76 4.35
C ALA A 42 8.04 12.92 4.45
N ARG A 43 8.54 13.40 5.61
CA ARG A 43 9.98 13.61 5.83
C ARG A 43 10.77 12.31 5.75
N GLU A 44 10.27 11.25 6.39
CA GLU A 44 10.89 9.92 6.34
C GLU A 44 11.02 9.41 4.90
N ASN A 45 9.95 9.52 4.11
CA ASN A 45 9.98 9.09 2.71
C ASN A 45 10.88 9.99 1.86
N ILE A 46 10.91 11.31 2.09
CA ILE A 46 11.81 12.22 1.37
C ILE A 46 13.27 11.84 1.63
N LEU A 47 13.64 11.54 2.88
CA LEU A 47 14.99 11.10 3.23
C LEU A 47 15.36 9.78 2.54
N LEU A 48 14.45 8.81 2.50
CA LEU A 48 14.66 7.55 1.76
C LEU A 48 14.90 7.81 0.27
N MET A 49 14.11 8.70 -0.33
CA MET A 49 14.27 9.08 -1.73
C MET A 49 15.56 9.86 -2.00
N GLU A 50 16.08 10.62 -1.02
CA GLU A 50 17.40 11.27 -1.11
C GLU A 50 18.54 10.27 -1.12
N ASN A 51 18.39 9.18 -0.39
CA ASN A 51 19.34 8.07 -0.39
C ASN A 51 19.23 7.19 -1.66
N GLY A 52 18.43 7.60 -2.65
CA GLY A 52 18.18 6.83 -3.88
C GLY A 52 17.26 5.63 -3.70
N VAL A 53 16.68 5.43 -2.51
CA VAL A 53 15.79 4.29 -2.24
C VAL A 53 14.37 4.64 -2.65
N ASN A 54 13.80 3.85 -3.55
CA ASN A 54 12.39 3.95 -3.90
C ASN A 54 11.52 3.34 -2.77
N PRO A 55 10.75 4.14 -2.02
CA PRO A 55 9.95 3.64 -0.90
C PRO A 55 8.80 2.72 -1.33
N ILE A 56 8.36 2.77 -2.59
CA ILE A 56 7.34 1.86 -3.11
C ILE A 56 7.94 0.46 -3.27
N GLU A 57 9.14 0.38 -3.82
CA GLU A 57 9.85 -0.89 -4.01
C GLU A 57 10.25 -1.49 -2.67
N LYS A 58 10.79 -0.67 -1.75
CA LYS A 58 11.10 -1.13 -0.39
C LYS A 58 9.87 -1.75 0.31
N LYS A 59 8.71 -1.09 0.27
CA LYS A 59 7.48 -1.65 0.84
C LYS A 59 7.06 -2.94 0.15
N ARG A 60 7.25 -3.04 -1.17
CA ARG A 60 6.94 -4.24 -1.93
C ARG A 60 7.89 -5.39 -1.54
N GLU A 61 9.17 -5.11 -1.37
CA GLU A 61 10.17 -6.08 -0.92
C GLU A 61 9.88 -6.56 0.50
N GLU A 62 9.56 -5.66 1.42
CA GLU A 62 9.13 -6.01 2.78
C GLU A 62 7.91 -6.93 2.71
N LEU A 63 6.88 -6.57 1.94
CA LEU A 63 5.69 -7.43 1.76
C LEU A 63 6.04 -8.81 1.21
N ILE A 64 6.95 -8.90 0.24
CA ILE A 64 7.38 -10.19 -0.34
C ILE A 64 8.17 -11.01 0.68
N GLN A 65 9.02 -10.38 1.49
CA GLN A 65 9.78 -11.07 2.54
C GLN A 65 8.87 -11.65 3.63
N TYR A 66 7.80 -10.95 3.97
CA TYR A 66 6.82 -11.41 4.96
C TYR A 66 5.81 -12.42 4.42
N LEU A 67 5.77 -12.64 3.10
CA LEU A 67 4.77 -13.48 2.47
C LEU A 67 5.42 -14.79 2.04
N SER A 68 5.37 -15.80 2.92
CA SER A 68 5.81 -17.15 2.56
C SER A 68 4.85 -17.76 1.53
N THR A 69 5.37 -18.63 0.68
CA THR A 69 4.55 -19.42 -0.27
C THR A 69 3.49 -20.24 0.46
N THR A 70 3.79 -20.70 1.67
CA THR A 70 2.84 -21.38 2.57
C THR A 70 1.70 -20.47 2.99
N ASP A 71 2.01 -19.25 3.43
CA ASP A 71 1.02 -18.29 3.92
C ASP A 71 0.06 -17.87 2.79
N LEU A 72 0.58 -17.74 1.57
CA LEU A 72 -0.23 -17.52 0.37
C LEU A 72 -1.19 -18.67 0.08
N PHE A 73 -0.74 -19.91 0.26
CA PHE A 73 -1.56 -21.08 0.02
C PHE A 73 -2.67 -21.21 1.08
N GLU A 74 -2.35 -20.99 2.35
CA GLU A 74 -3.34 -20.97 3.44
C GLU A 74 -4.38 -19.86 3.23
N GLN A 75 -3.95 -18.63 2.90
CA GLN A 75 -4.87 -17.54 2.58
C GLN A 75 -5.74 -17.87 1.36
N TYR A 76 -5.22 -18.59 0.37
CA TYR A 76 -6.01 -19.03 -0.77
C TYR A 76 -7.10 -20.02 -0.36
N GLU A 77 -6.77 -21.03 0.46
CA GLU A 77 -7.74 -22.01 0.96
C GLU A 77 -8.84 -21.35 1.81
N GLU A 78 -8.48 -20.46 2.73
CA GLU A 78 -9.44 -19.74 3.57
C GLU A 78 -10.41 -18.91 2.72
N ASN A 79 -9.89 -18.18 1.73
CA ASN A 79 -10.71 -17.39 0.81
C ASN A 79 -11.59 -18.26 -0.08
N PHE A 80 -11.10 -19.44 -0.49
CA PHE A 80 -11.88 -20.41 -1.26
C PHE A 80 -13.06 -20.94 -0.44
N GLN A 81 -12.80 -21.35 0.81
CA GLN A 81 -13.83 -21.82 1.74
C GLN A 81 -14.86 -20.72 2.07
N ALA A 82 -14.40 -19.49 2.29
CA ALA A 82 -15.28 -18.35 2.51
C ALA A 82 -16.24 -18.12 1.33
N ARG A 83 -15.73 -18.23 0.09
CA ARG A 83 -16.54 -18.07 -1.13
C ARG A 83 -17.53 -19.21 -1.36
N ILE A 84 -17.22 -20.43 -0.94
CA ILE A 84 -18.19 -21.55 -0.91
C ILE A 84 -19.32 -21.21 0.08
N LYS A 85 -18.99 -20.76 1.29
CA LYS A 85 -19.99 -20.41 2.32
C LYS A 85 -20.94 -19.29 1.89
N VAL A 86 -20.45 -18.33 1.11
CA VAL A 86 -21.25 -17.22 0.55
C VAL A 86 -22.08 -17.67 -0.67
N GLY A 87 -21.85 -18.89 -1.18
CA GLY A 87 -22.59 -19.47 -2.32
C GLY A 87 -22.11 -19.00 -3.69
N GLU A 88 -20.99 -18.27 -3.75
CA GLU A 88 -20.41 -17.78 -5.00
C GLU A 88 -19.63 -18.87 -5.76
N ARG A 89 -19.30 -19.99 -5.12
CA ARG A 89 -18.49 -21.08 -5.71
C ARG A 89 -19.03 -22.46 -5.31
N ARG A 90 -19.06 -23.41 -6.26
CA ARG A 90 -19.37 -24.82 -6.00
C ARG A 90 -18.16 -25.50 -5.38
N GLU A 91 -18.39 -26.36 -4.39
CA GLU A 91 -17.35 -27.23 -3.84
C GLU A 91 -16.72 -28.06 -4.97
N ASN A 92 -15.40 -28.10 -5.02
CA ASN A 92 -14.71 -29.02 -5.91
C ASN A 92 -14.82 -30.42 -5.32
N HIS A 93 -15.34 -31.36 -6.12
CA HIS A 93 -15.45 -32.78 -5.80
C HIS A 93 -14.08 -33.47 -5.83
#